data_AF-D2R0H6-F1
#
_entry.id   AF-D2R0H6-F1
#
_cell.length_a   1.000
_cell.length_b   1.000
_cell.length_c   1.000
_cell.angle_alpha   90.00
_cell.angle_beta   90.00
_cell.angle_gamma   90.00
#
_symmetry.space_group_name_H-M   'P 1'
#
loop_
_entity.id
_entity.type
_entity.pdbx_description
1 polymer ?
#
loop_
_entity_poly.entity_id
_entity_poly.type
_entity_poly.pdbx_seq_one_letter_code
_entity_poly.pdbx_strand_id
1 'polypeptide(L)'
;MANDLNPHQLLARRPTEYLRAGFFDPPGSLRASLLGIDAFAVATQLMQGAASPDEVTITYEALRQLVEQQPAGATPQRLGVALPEALQLVRRMLGIENNDTLAAWLFDCQPFVRTDDDLRAFFDHFQAVLRQYTSLLGVSTPPAADAANPSPDAPSPDAPGAEG
;
A
#
# COMPACT_ATOMS: atom_id res chain seq x y z
N MET A 1 -12.14 -21.52 8.96
CA MET A 1 -13.38 -20.76 8.72
C MET A 1 -13.01 -19.66 7.73
N ALA A 2 -13.51 -19.76 6.50
CA ALA A 2 -13.28 -18.73 5.48
C ALA A 2 -13.99 -17.46 5.93
N ASN A 3 -13.23 -16.40 6.15
CA ASN A 3 -13.77 -15.11 6.56
C ASN A 3 -14.25 -14.43 5.27
N ASP A 4 -15.48 -14.74 4.83
CA ASP A 4 -16.13 -14.12 3.67
C ASP A 4 -16.50 -12.67 4.01
N LEU A 5 -15.49 -11.81 4.12
CA LEU A 5 -15.66 -10.37 4.16
C LEU A 5 -16.02 -9.89 2.76
N ASN A 6 -17.22 -9.36 2.60
CA ASN A 6 -17.64 -8.74 1.34
C ASN A 6 -16.79 -7.47 1.09
N PRO A 7 -16.46 -7.11 -0.17
CA PRO A 7 -15.80 -5.85 -0.53
C PRO A 7 -16.26 -4.61 0.25
N HIS A 8 -17.56 -4.43 0.48
CA HIS A 8 -18.07 -3.29 1.24
C HIS A 8 -17.59 -3.29 2.71
N GLN A 9 -17.43 -4.47 3.32
CA GLN A 9 -16.92 -4.60 4.68
C GLN A 9 -15.42 -4.35 4.77
N LEU A 10 -14.65 -4.66 3.71
CA LEU A 10 -13.23 -4.32 3.63
C LEU A 10 -13.01 -2.81 3.52
N LEU A 11 -13.81 -2.13 2.69
CA LEU A 11 -13.73 -0.68 2.50
C LEU A 11 -14.18 0.12 3.74
N ALA A 12 -15.02 -0.48 4.57
CA ALA A 12 -15.46 0.13 5.82
C ALA A 12 -14.41 0.06 6.94
N ARG A 13 -13.36 -0.78 6.83
CA ARG A 13 -12.39 -0.96 7.92
C ARG A 13 -11.51 0.28 8.08
N ARG A 14 -11.72 1.03 9.16
CA ARG A 14 -10.92 2.20 9.53
C ARG A 14 -9.94 1.86 10.66
N PRO A 15 -8.74 2.48 10.71
CA PRO A 15 -7.81 2.30 11.82
C PRO A 15 -8.45 2.59 13.18
N THR A 16 -9.32 3.60 13.24
CA THR A 16 -10.07 3.97 14.44
C THR A 16 -10.95 2.84 15.02
N GLU A 17 -11.35 1.89 14.18
CA GLU A 17 -12.13 0.72 14.59
C GLU A 17 -11.21 -0.46 14.92
N TYR A 18 -10.32 -0.84 13.99
CA TYR A 18 -9.54 -2.07 14.14
C TYR A 18 -8.35 -1.91 15.10
N LEU A 19 -7.83 -0.70 15.34
CA LEU A 19 -6.79 -0.40 16.33
C LEU A 19 -7.35 -0.02 17.71
N ARG A 20 -8.68 -0.02 17.91
CA ARG A 20 -9.27 0.27 19.22
C ARG A 20 -8.73 -0.62 20.34
N ALA A 21 -8.41 -1.88 20.02
CA ALA A 21 -7.81 -2.84 20.94
C ALA A 21 -6.28 -2.78 21.01
N GLY A 22 -5.64 -1.81 20.34
CA GLY A 22 -4.19 -1.68 20.21
C GLY A 22 -3.59 -2.57 19.12
N PHE A 23 -2.26 -2.51 19.02
CA PHE A 23 -1.48 -3.27 18.03
C PHE A 23 -1.24 -4.73 18.45
N PHE A 24 -1.13 -4.97 19.76
CA PHE A 24 -0.73 -6.26 20.31
C PHE A 24 -1.94 -7.05 20.80
N ASP A 25 -1.84 -8.37 20.71
CA ASP A 25 -2.75 -9.29 21.37
C ASP A 25 -2.41 -9.43 22.86
N PRO A 26 -3.25 -10.09 23.68
CA PRO A 26 -2.95 -10.27 25.11
C PRO A 26 -1.60 -10.97 25.38
N PRO A 27 -1.13 -11.93 24.56
CA PRO A 27 0.23 -12.46 24.62
C PRO A 27 1.37 -11.45 24.33
N GLY A 28 1.09 -10.27 23.80
CA GLY A 28 2.08 -9.25 23.43
C GLY A 28 2.63 -9.40 22.02
N SER A 29 2.04 -10.26 21.19
CA SER A 29 2.41 -10.41 19.77
C SER A 29 1.63 -9.43 18.91
N LEU A 30 2.22 -8.98 17.80
CA LEU A 30 1.53 -8.15 16.83
C LEU A 30 0.29 -8.90 16.32
N ARG A 31 -0.88 -8.25 16.39
CA ARG A 31 -2.14 -8.89 16.00
C ARG A 31 -2.09 -9.34 14.54
N ALA A 32 -2.34 -10.63 14.30
CA ALA A 32 -2.29 -11.22 12.96
C ALA A 32 -3.22 -10.52 11.94
N SER A 33 -4.33 -9.94 12.39
CA SER A 33 -5.24 -9.20 11.50
C SER A 33 -4.56 -7.98 10.85
N LEU A 34 -3.63 -7.32 11.57
CA LEU A 34 -2.86 -6.17 11.08
C LEU A 34 -1.86 -6.55 9.99
N LEU A 35 -1.37 -7.80 10.00
CA LEU A 35 -0.48 -8.30 8.95
C LEU A 35 -1.24 -8.93 7.77
N GLY A 36 -2.53 -9.23 7.97
CA GLY A 36 -3.40 -9.89 7.00
C GLY A 36 -4.56 -9.01 6.57
N ILE A 37 -5.75 -9.27 7.10
CA ILE A 37 -7.01 -8.72 6.59
C ILE A 37 -7.13 -7.19 6.71
N ASP A 38 -6.60 -6.59 7.78
CA ASP A 38 -6.62 -5.13 7.95
C ASP A 38 -5.64 -4.48 6.97
N ALA A 39 -4.44 -5.07 6.78
CA ALA A 39 -3.50 -4.59 5.76
C ALA A 39 -4.05 -4.70 4.33
N PHE A 40 -4.73 -5.82 4.02
CA PHE A 40 -5.38 -6.02 2.73
C PHE A 40 -6.52 -5.03 2.48
N ALA A 41 -7.33 -4.76 3.51
CA ALA A 41 -8.39 -3.76 3.44
C ALA A 41 -7.83 -2.36 3.12
N VAL A 42 -6.79 -1.92 3.83
CA VAL A 42 -6.13 -0.63 3.58
C VAL A 42 -5.51 -0.59 2.19
N ALA A 43 -4.82 -1.65 1.76
CA ALA A 43 -4.26 -1.72 0.40
C ALA A 43 -5.35 -1.58 -0.67
N THR A 44 -6.51 -2.21 -0.47
CA THR A 44 -7.68 -2.06 -1.36
C THR A 44 -8.20 -0.62 -1.37
N GLN A 45 -8.27 0.03 -0.21
CA GLN A 45 -8.68 1.44 -0.10
C GLN A 45 -7.70 2.37 -0.82
N LEU A 46 -6.39 2.17 -0.66
CA LEU A 46 -5.36 2.94 -1.35
C LEU A 46 -5.47 2.80 -2.88
N MET A 47 -5.76 1.59 -3.37
CA MET A 47 -5.96 1.33 -4.79
C MET A 47 -7.20 2.06 -5.32
N GLN A 48 -8.32 2.03 -4.59
CA GLN A 48 -9.54 2.75 -4.97
C GLN A 48 -9.39 4.27 -4.85
N GLY A 49 -8.62 4.73 -3.86
CA GLY A 49 -8.26 6.12 -3.69
C GLY A 49 -7.26 6.63 -4.73
N ALA A 50 -6.81 5.77 -5.67
CA ALA A 50 -5.82 6.08 -6.69
C ALA A 50 -4.49 6.63 -6.12
N ALA A 51 -4.11 6.19 -4.92
CA ALA A 51 -2.77 6.46 -4.39
C ALA A 51 -1.75 5.82 -5.32
N SER A 52 -0.70 6.54 -5.72
CA SER A 52 0.30 5.98 -6.62
C SER A 52 1.27 5.06 -5.86
N PRO A 53 1.85 4.01 -6.49
CA PRO A 53 2.78 3.12 -5.81
C PRO A 53 4.03 3.83 -5.28
N ASP A 54 4.53 4.80 -6.04
CA ASP A 54 5.67 5.63 -5.66
C ASP A 54 5.33 6.48 -4.43
N GLU A 55 4.17 7.15 -4.43
CA GLU A 55 3.73 7.96 -3.30
C GLU A 55 3.62 7.14 -2.00
N VAL A 56 3.00 5.96 -2.03
CA VAL A 56 2.86 5.10 -0.84
C VAL A 56 4.23 4.64 -0.34
N THR A 57 5.11 4.20 -1.24
CA THR A 57 6.45 3.69 -0.91
C THR A 57 7.35 4.79 -0.35
N ILE A 58 7.38 5.94 -1.00
CA ILE A 58 8.18 7.09 -0.57
C ILE A 58 7.66 7.62 0.76
N THR A 59 6.34 7.68 0.96
CA THR A 59 5.76 8.13 2.23
C THR A 59 6.19 7.22 3.38
N TYR A 60 6.20 5.91 3.18
CA TYR A 60 6.71 4.95 4.17
C TYR A 60 8.18 5.23 4.53
N GLU A 61 9.06 5.35 3.54
CA GLU A 61 10.49 5.58 3.80
C GLU A 61 10.76 6.95 4.42
N ALA A 62 10.12 8.01 3.92
CA ALA A 62 10.23 9.36 4.46
C ALA A 62 9.80 9.40 5.92
N LEU A 63 8.66 8.78 6.24
CA LEU A 63 8.14 8.72 7.61
C LEU A 63 9.09 7.96 8.54
N ARG A 64 9.62 6.81 8.09
CA ARG A 64 10.58 6.02 8.86
C ARG A 64 11.83 6.82 9.20
N GLN A 65 12.43 7.47 8.20
CA GLN A 65 13.63 8.30 8.39
C GLN A 65 13.38 9.49 9.31
N LEU A 66 12.27 10.21 9.13
CA LEU A 66 11.95 11.39 9.94
C LEU A 66 11.67 11.00 11.39
N VAL A 67 10.98 9.88 11.63
CA VAL A 67 10.78 9.36 13.00
C VAL A 67 12.10 9.00 13.66
N GLU A 68 13.02 8.34 12.95
CA GLU A 68 14.36 7.98 13.46
C GLU A 68 15.22 9.20 13.85
N GLN A 69 15.01 10.35 13.19
CA GLN A 69 15.71 11.59 13.51
C GLN A 69 15.17 12.29 14.79
N GLN A 70 13.99 11.90 15.26
CA GLN A 70 13.42 12.48 16.48
C GLN A 70 14.04 11.87 17.75
N PRO A 71 14.21 12.66 18.83
CA PRO A 71 14.70 12.15 20.11
C PRO A 71 13.85 10.99 20.66
N ALA A 72 14.51 9.98 21.23
CA ALA A 72 13.85 8.85 21.89
C ALA A 72 13.04 9.29 23.13
N GLY A 73 12.00 8.53 23.50
CA GLY A 73 11.19 8.76 24.69
C GLY A 73 10.00 9.72 24.52
N ALA A 74 9.81 10.29 23.34
CA ALA A 74 8.68 11.16 22.99
C ALA A 74 7.76 10.54 21.91
N THR A 75 7.51 9.23 21.97
CA THR A 75 6.94 8.45 20.86
C THR A 75 5.64 9.01 20.25
N PRO A 76 4.63 9.44 21.03
CA PRO A 76 3.44 10.04 20.45
C PRO A 76 3.74 11.34 19.67
N GLN A 77 4.71 12.12 20.14
CA GLN A 77 5.15 13.33 19.45
C GLN A 77 5.97 13.00 18.19
N ARG A 78 6.78 11.94 18.19
CA ARG A 78 7.64 11.57 17.05
C ARG A 78 6.82 11.38 15.78
N LEU A 79 5.78 10.54 15.85
CA LEU A 79 4.91 10.29 14.70
C LEU A 79 4.11 11.54 14.33
N GLY A 80 3.60 12.28 15.34
CA GLY A 80 2.82 13.49 15.10
C GLY A 80 3.58 14.63 14.42
N VAL A 81 4.89 14.74 14.65
CA VAL A 81 5.77 15.70 13.96
C VAL A 81 6.20 15.17 12.60
N ALA A 82 6.63 13.91 12.52
CA ALA A 82 7.17 13.31 11.31
C ALA A 82 6.13 13.13 10.20
N LEU A 83 4.87 12.84 10.53
CA LEU A 83 3.80 12.58 9.56
C LEU A 83 3.51 13.77 8.64
N PRO A 84 3.17 14.98 9.13
CA PRO A 84 2.95 16.12 8.24
C PRO A 84 4.21 16.50 7.44
N GLU A 85 5.40 16.32 8.02
CA GLU A 85 6.67 16.61 7.34
C GLU A 85 6.94 15.60 6.21
N ALA A 86 6.70 14.31 6.43
CA ALA A 86 6.82 13.26 5.42
C ALA A 86 5.89 13.53 4.23
N LEU A 87 4.61 13.84 4.50
CA LEU A 87 3.64 14.18 3.46
C LEU A 87 4.05 15.44 2.68
N GLN A 88 4.60 16.46 3.35
CA GLN A 88 5.11 17.64 2.65
C GLN A 88 6.35 17.34 1.79
N LEU A 89 7.23 16.46 2.26
CA LEU A 89 8.41 16.04 1.52
C LEU A 89 8.01 15.27 0.26
N VAL A 90 7.10 14.29 0.38
CA VAL A 90 6.61 13.48 -0.74
C VAL A 90 5.95 14.37 -1.80
N ARG A 91 5.02 15.25 -1.38
CA ARG A 91 4.40 16.26 -2.26
C ARG A 91 5.43 17.06 -3.05
N ARG A 92 6.47 17.57 -2.38
CA ARG A 92 7.52 18.37 -3.03
C ARG A 92 8.37 17.54 -3.98
N MET A 93 8.71 16.31 -3.59
CA MET A 93 9.60 15.45 -4.37
C MET A 93 8.93 14.90 -5.63
N LEU A 94 7.64 14.54 -5.53
CA LEU A 94 6.87 13.98 -6.64
C LEU A 94 6.15 15.05 -7.47
N GLY A 95 6.02 16.28 -6.96
CA GLY A 95 5.30 17.35 -7.65
C GLY A 95 3.79 17.12 -7.76
N ILE A 96 3.21 16.34 -6.84
CA ILE A 96 1.78 15.99 -6.79
C ILE A 96 1.15 16.44 -5.48
N GLU A 97 -0.18 16.61 -5.45
CA GLU A 97 -0.90 16.71 -4.17
C GLU A 97 -0.88 15.36 -3.45
N ASN A 98 -0.91 15.39 -2.11
CA ASN A 98 -0.99 14.16 -1.33
C ASN A 98 -2.34 13.48 -1.51
N ASN A 99 -2.32 12.17 -1.62
CA ASN A 99 -3.50 11.36 -1.70
C ASN A 99 -4.30 11.39 -0.39
N ASP A 100 -5.56 11.83 -0.47
CA ASP A 100 -6.43 11.97 0.70
C ASP A 100 -6.64 10.65 1.44
N THR A 101 -6.69 9.51 0.74
CA THR A 101 -6.90 8.19 1.36
C THR A 101 -5.68 7.77 2.16
N LEU A 102 -4.47 7.94 1.59
CA LEU A 102 -3.22 7.67 2.29
C LEU A 102 -3.06 8.59 3.50
N ALA A 103 -3.24 9.89 3.32
CA ALA A 103 -3.12 10.87 4.39
C ALA A 103 -4.12 10.57 5.52
N ALA A 104 -5.40 10.36 5.21
CA ALA A 104 -6.43 10.05 6.20
C ALA A 104 -6.10 8.77 6.98
N TRP A 105 -5.66 7.70 6.29
CA TRP A 105 -5.28 6.45 6.95
C TRP A 105 -4.11 6.64 7.93
N LEU A 106 -3.08 7.41 7.55
CA LEU A 106 -1.95 7.73 8.42
C LEU A 106 -2.38 8.52 9.67
N PHE A 107 -3.20 9.56 9.49
CA PHE A 107 -3.71 10.36 10.60
C PHE A 107 -4.65 9.56 11.52
N ASP A 108 -5.45 8.66 10.97
CA ASP A 108 -6.31 7.76 11.75
C ASP A 108 -5.52 6.75 12.59
N CYS A 109 -4.30 6.38 12.18
CA CYS A 109 -3.42 5.50 12.95
C CYS A 109 -2.72 6.22 14.12
N GLN A 110 -2.38 7.51 13.93
CA GLN A 110 -1.61 8.31 14.88
C GLN A 110 -2.06 8.21 16.36
N PRO A 111 -3.36 8.33 16.72
CA PRO A 111 -3.79 8.30 18.13
C PRO A 111 -3.58 6.95 18.84
N PHE A 112 -3.26 5.89 18.09
CA PHE A 112 -3.01 4.55 18.61
C PHE A 112 -1.53 4.27 18.85
N VAL A 113 -0.62 5.12 18.36
CA VAL A 113 0.83 4.96 18.52
C VAL A 113 1.30 5.72 19.76
N ARG A 114 1.40 5.00 20.89
CA ARG A 114 1.65 5.62 22.20
C ARG A 114 3.02 5.30 22.78
N THR A 115 3.59 4.17 22.37
CA THR A 115 4.87 3.65 22.86
C THR A 115 5.80 3.35 21.69
N ASP A 116 7.10 3.17 21.97
CA ASP A 116 8.07 2.77 20.94
C ASP A 116 7.76 1.39 20.34
N ASP A 117 7.11 0.50 21.10
CA ASP A 117 6.63 -0.78 20.57
C ASP A 117 5.43 -0.58 19.64
N ASP A 118 4.47 0.30 19.98
CA ASP A 118 3.37 0.65 19.06
C ASP A 118 3.90 1.28 17.76
N LEU A 119 4.95 2.10 17.86
CA LEU A 119 5.57 2.75 16.70
C LEU A 119 6.22 1.72 15.77
N ARG A 120 6.92 0.74 16.34
CA ARG A 120 7.46 -0.40 15.57
C ARG A 120 6.32 -1.20 14.93
N ALA A 121 5.28 -1.52 15.70
CA ALA A 121 4.11 -2.24 15.20
C ALA A 121 3.36 -1.48 14.09
N PHE A 122 3.30 -0.15 14.16
CA PHE A 122 2.75 0.70 13.11
C PHE A 122 3.55 0.54 11.81
N PHE A 123 4.89 0.57 11.87
CA PHE A 123 5.71 0.36 10.68
C PHE A 123 5.61 -1.06 10.14
N ASP A 124 5.50 -2.08 11.00
CA ASP A 124 5.25 -3.46 10.56
C ASP A 124 3.89 -3.59 9.83
N HIS A 125 2.86 -2.90 10.35
CA HIS A 125 1.55 -2.83 9.72
C HIS A 125 1.60 -2.09 8.38
N PHE A 126 2.25 -0.92 8.30
CA PHE A 126 2.41 -0.18 7.05
C PHE A 126 3.20 -0.99 6.01
N GLN A 127 4.27 -1.68 6.42
CA GLN A 127 4.98 -2.59 5.53
C GLN A 127 4.10 -3.74 5.04
N ALA A 128 3.21 -4.27 5.89
CA ALA A 128 2.23 -5.26 5.46
C ALA A 128 1.24 -4.69 4.44
N VAL A 129 0.77 -3.45 4.62
CA VAL A 129 -0.06 -2.73 3.64
C VAL A 129 0.66 -2.61 2.30
N LEU A 130 1.93 -2.19 2.30
CA LEU A 130 2.74 -2.10 1.08
C LEU A 130 2.82 -3.44 0.35
N ARG A 131 3.12 -4.54 1.06
CA ARG A 131 3.19 -5.89 0.46
C ARG A 131 1.85 -6.29 -0.19
N GLN A 132 0.73 -6.03 0.49
CA GLN A 132 -0.60 -6.33 -0.06
C GLN A 132 -0.92 -5.44 -1.27
N TYR A 133 -0.57 -4.16 -1.19
CA TYR A 133 -0.80 -3.18 -2.24
C TYR A 133 -0.02 -3.53 -3.52
N THR A 134 1.27 -3.86 -3.42
CA THR A 134 2.07 -4.36 -4.55
C THR A 134 1.48 -5.64 -5.14
N SER A 135 0.99 -6.55 -4.30
CA SER A 135 0.36 -7.79 -4.76
C SER A 135 -0.91 -7.52 -5.57
N LEU A 136 -1.75 -6.59 -5.11
CA LEU A 136 -2.98 -6.18 -5.82
C LEU A 136 -2.67 -5.57 -7.19
N LEU A 137 -1.64 -4.73 -7.28
CA LEU A 137 -1.21 -4.15 -8.56
C LEU A 137 -0.69 -5.21 -9.53
N GLY A 138 0.08 -6.18 -9.03
CA GLY A 138 0.59 -7.29 -9.85
C GLY A 138 -0.51 -8.18 -10.43
N VAL A 139 -1.66 -8.30 -9.74
CA VAL A 139 -2.85 -9.02 -10.25
C VAL A 139 -3.68 -8.16 -11.20
N SER A 140 -3.73 -6.85 -10.98
CA SER A 140 -4.52 -5.90 -11.79
C SER A 140 -3.86 -5.52 -13.11
N THR A 141 -2.55 -5.73 -13.21
CA THR A 141 -1.81 -5.53 -14.46
C THR A 141 -1.86 -6.83 -15.25
N PRO A 142 -2.54 -6.90 -16.42
CA PRO A 142 -2.39 -8.08 -17.27
C PRO A 142 -0.90 -8.26 -17.60
N PRO A 143 -0.38 -9.51 -17.66
CA PRO A 143 0.97 -9.71 -18.15
C PRO A 143 1.06 -9.02 -19.51
N ALA A 144 2.06 -8.14 -19.67
CA ALA A 144 2.29 -7.45 -20.92
C ALA A 144 2.25 -8.52 -22.03
N ALA A 145 1.19 -8.49 -22.84
CA ALA A 145 1.00 -9.45 -23.90
C ALA A 145 2.27 -9.42 -24.73
N ASP A 146 2.87 -10.59 -24.88
CA ASP A 146 4.07 -10.87 -25.65
C ASP A 146 4.12 -10.00 -26.90
N ALA A 147 4.91 -8.92 -26.83
CA ALA A 147 5.25 -8.09 -27.96
C ALA A 147 6.32 -8.84 -28.78
N ALA A 148 5.96 -10.00 -29.32
CA ALA A 148 6.82 -10.81 -30.17
C ALA A 148 6.01 -11.82 -31.01
N ASN A 149 5.20 -11.34 -31.97
CA ASN A 149 5.36 -11.78 -33.37
C ASN A 149 4.51 -10.93 -34.32
N PRO A 150 5.10 -10.08 -35.18
CA PRO A 150 4.40 -9.65 -36.38
C PRO A 150 4.31 -10.86 -37.34
N SER A 151 3.11 -11.34 -37.60
CA SER A 151 2.84 -12.23 -38.75
C SER A 151 3.40 -11.59 -40.02
N PRO A 152 4.32 -12.24 -40.75
CA PRO A 152 4.53 -11.92 -42.14
C PRO A 152 3.51 -12.72 -42.96
N ASP A 153 2.58 -11.96 -43.55
CA ASP A 153 2.16 -12.12 -44.94
C ASP A 153 1.65 -13.50 -45.40
N ALA A 154 0.34 -13.60 -45.56
CA ALA A 154 -0.24 -14.32 -46.69
C ALA A 154 -1.34 -13.43 -47.28
N PRO A 155 -1.35 -13.22 -48.61
CA PRO A 155 -2.28 -13.99 -49.44
C PRO A 155 -1.64 -14.39 -50.80
N SER A 156 -1.61 -15.67 -51.16
CA SER A 156 -2.60 -16.40 -51.97
C SER A 156 -2.08 -16.74 -53.39
N PRO A 157 -2.66 -17.76 -54.05
CA PRO A 157 -2.03 -18.54 -55.12
C PRO A 157 -2.37 -18.01 -56.52
N ASP A 158 -1.39 -18.05 -57.42
CA ASP A 158 -1.59 -17.93 -58.87
C ASP A 158 -0.72 -18.99 -59.58
N ALA A 159 -1.35 -19.85 -60.37
CA ALA A 159 -0.76 -20.78 -61.34
C ALA A 159 -1.13 -20.25 -62.75
N PRO A 160 -0.66 -20.78 -63.91
CA PRO A 160 0.35 -21.82 -64.21
C PRO A 160 1.37 -21.38 -65.30
N GLY A 161 2.43 -22.16 -65.56
CA GLY A 161 3.20 -22.03 -66.81
C GLY A 161 4.65 -22.53 -66.80
N ALA A 162 4.89 -23.67 -67.43
CA ALA A 162 6.12 -24.11 -68.10
C ALA A 162 5.84 -25.54 -68.62
N GLU A 163 5.54 -25.78 -69.90
CA GLU A 163 6.45 -25.81 -71.05
C GLU A 163 7.76 -26.58 -70.78
N GLY A 164 7.86 -27.76 -71.40
CA GLY A 164 8.98 -28.71 -71.33
C GLY A 164 8.54 -30.12 -71.71
#